data_AF-A0A1R4GGY4-F1
#
_entry.id   AF-A0A1R4GGY4-F1
#
_cell.length_a   1.000
_cell.length_b   1.000
_cell.length_c   1.000
_cell.angle_alpha   90.00
_cell.angle_beta   90.00
_cell.angle_gamma   90.00
#
_symmetry.space_group_name_H-M   'P 1'
#
loop_
_entity.id
_entity.type
_entity.pdbx_description
1 polymer ?
#
loop_
_entity_poly.entity_id
_entity_poly.type
_entity_poly.pdbx_seq_one_letter_code
_entity_poly.pdbx_strand_id
1 'polypeptide(L)'
;MQKEAKGEVYPSALGGEVIYGNNAGKYSLDLTYLKDAEATGNVTVKTLRKVNGIKQLDNGQLELDVHVINEEGGVDAIEYYSCDKLFLNAGSTGTSELLLKSQAVGTLNNLNEHIG
;
A
#
# COMPACT_ATOMS: atom_id res chain seq x y z
N MET A 1 5.30 4.61 27.44
CA MET A 1 5.13 3.78 28.66
C MET A 1 5.54 4.50 29.95
N GLN A 2 6.80 4.85 30.24
CA GLN A 2 7.14 5.49 31.54
C GLN A 2 6.38 6.80 31.81
N LYS A 3 6.31 7.70 30.81
CA LYS A 3 5.54 8.95 30.91
C LYS A 3 4.03 8.70 31.04
N GLU A 4 3.51 7.69 30.33
CA GLU A 4 2.10 7.27 30.44
C GLU A 4 1.79 6.74 31.85
N ALA A 5 2.66 5.91 32.43
CA ALA A 5 2.51 5.35 33.77
C ALA A 5 2.49 6.42 34.86
N LYS A 6 3.18 7.55 34.61
CA LYS A 6 3.18 8.73 35.48
C LYS A 6 2.00 9.68 35.22
N GLY A 7 1.15 9.39 34.22
CA GLY A 7 0.03 10.27 33.84
C GLY A 7 0.46 11.57 33.14
N GLU A 8 1.70 11.65 32.63
CA GLU A 8 2.25 12.86 32.00
C GLU A 8 1.80 13.03 30.54
N VAL A 9 1.34 11.94 29.90
CA VAL A 9 0.88 11.91 28.51
C VAL A 9 -0.31 10.95 28.36
N TYR A 10 -1.03 11.05 27.25
CA TYR A 10 -2.14 10.15 26.93
C TYR A 10 -1.72 8.66 26.99
N PRO A 11 -2.39 7.82 27.80
CA PRO A 11 -2.01 6.42 28.00
C PRO A 11 -2.49 5.53 26.85
N SER A 12 -1.90 5.66 25.67
CA SER A 12 -2.28 4.82 24.51
C SER A 12 -1.97 3.34 24.75
N ALA A 13 -0.70 3.00 24.98
CA ALA A 13 -0.30 1.60 25.15
C ALA A 13 -0.77 1.03 26.49
N LEU A 14 -0.66 1.80 27.58
CA LEU A 14 -1.17 1.37 28.90
C LEU A 14 -2.70 1.37 28.98
N GLY A 15 -3.39 2.06 28.06
CA GLY A 15 -4.83 2.00 27.85
C GLY A 15 -5.29 0.84 26.95
N GLY A 16 -4.37 -0.03 26.51
CA GLY A 16 -4.70 -1.22 25.72
C GLY A 16 -4.86 -0.99 24.22
N GLU A 17 -4.51 0.20 23.71
CA GLU A 17 -4.50 0.45 22.26
C GLU A 17 -3.31 -0.28 21.63
N VAL A 18 -3.55 -1.11 20.61
CA VAL A 18 -2.46 -1.76 19.84
C VAL A 18 -2.95 -2.25 18.47
N ILE A 19 -3.75 -3.33 18.45
CA ILE A 19 -4.02 -4.11 17.24
C ILE A 19 -4.89 -3.36 16.23
N TYR A 20 -5.67 -2.37 16.69
CA TYR A 20 -6.45 -1.46 15.86
C TYR A 20 -5.82 -0.06 15.73
N GLY A 21 -4.58 0.10 16.16
CA GLY A 21 -3.89 1.39 16.18
C GLY A 21 -3.48 1.82 17.59
N ASN A 22 -2.62 2.84 17.64
CA ASN A 22 -2.21 3.54 18.85
C ASN A 22 -2.38 5.02 18.58
N ASN A 23 -3.13 5.72 19.44
CA ASN A 23 -3.28 7.18 19.32
C ASN A 23 -1.99 7.94 19.72
N ALA A 24 -1.06 7.31 20.46
CA ALA A 24 0.20 7.93 20.84
C ALA A 24 1.34 6.90 21.02
N GLY A 25 2.58 7.39 21.03
CA GLY A 25 3.76 6.65 21.47
C GLY A 25 4.34 5.63 20.49
N LYS A 26 3.52 5.06 19.59
CA LYS A 26 4.00 4.15 18.53
C LYS A 26 4.57 4.96 17.37
N TYR A 27 5.78 4.59 16.93
CA TYR A 27 6.41 5.12 15.72
C TYR A 27 6.00 4.27 14.52
N SER A 28 4.79 4.47 14.02
CA SER A 28 4.32 3.85 12.78
C SER A 28 5.01 4.46 11.55
N LEU A 29 4.87 3.82 10.39
CA LEU A 29 5.58 4.18 9.16
C LEU A 29 5.20 5.57 8.62
N ASP A 30 3.96 5.99 8.85
CA ASP A 30 3.43 7.33 8.55
C ASP A 30 4.12 8.42 9.37
N LEU A 31 4.64 8.12 10.56
CA LEU A 31 5.38 9.07 11.40
C LEU A 31 6.90 9.09 11.12
N THR A 32 7.38 8.14 10.32
CA THR A 32 8.81 7.91 10.07
C THR A 32 9.09 7.93 8.57
N TYR A 33 9.26 6.77 7.93
CA TYR A 33 9.70 6.66 6.55
C TYR A 33 8.78 7.35 5.54
N LEU A 34 7.46 7.26 5.68
CA LEU A 34 6.54 7.91 4.74
C LEU A 34 6.60 9.42 4.90
N LYS A 35 6.66 9.93 6.13
CA LYS A 35 6.86 11.35 6.40
C LYS A 35 8.16 11.86 5.80
N ASP A 36 9.26 11.14 5.98
CA ASP A 36 10.55 11.51 5.41
C ASP A 36 10.53 11.46 3.88
N ALA A 37 9.86 10.47 3.29
CA ALA A 37 9.69 10.33 1.85
C ALA A 37 8.87 11.48 1.25
N GLU A 38 7.73 11.82 1.84
CA GLU A 38 6.89 12.96 1.41
C GLU A 38 7.63 14.30 1.58
N ALA A 39 8.43 14.46 2.64
CA ALA A 39 9.24 15.66 2.87
C ALA A 39 10.29 15.91 1.77
N THR A 40 10.65 14.90 0.97
CA THR A 40 11.52 15.10 -0.21
C THR A 40 10.85 15.88 -1.34
N GLY A 41 9.51 15.98 -1.35
CA GLY A 41 8.72 16.53 -2.45
C GLY A 41 8.63 15.65 -3.69
N ASN A 42 9.26 14.47 -3.70
CA ASN A 42 9.28 13.54 -4.85
C ASN A 42 8.32 12.35 -4.69
N VAL A 43 7.63 12.25 -3.56
CA VAL A 43 6.71 11.15 -3.24
C VAL A 43 5.33 11.71 -2.97
N THR A 44 4.31 11.04 -3.49
CA THR A 44 2.90 11.33 -3.22
C THR A 44 2.18 10.04 -2.88
N VAL A 45 1.39 10.06 -1.81
CA VAL A 45 0.55 8.92 -1.41
C VAL A 45 -0.88 9.15 -1.88
N LYS A 46 -1.44 8.20 -2.62
CA LYS A 46 -2.86 8.16 -3.00
C LYS A 46 -3.55 7.05 -2.23
N THR A 47 -4.38 7.43 -1.24
CA THR A 47 -5.17 6.48 -0.45
C THR A 47 -6.45 6.07 -1.19
N LEU A 48 -7.06 4.96 -0.75
CA LEU A 48 -8.26 4.38 -1.37
C LEU A 48 -8.08 4.07 -2.88
N ARG A 49 -6.86 3.75 -3.30
CA ARG A 49 -6.53 3.28 -4.65
C ARG A 49 -6.06 1.83 -4.54
N LYS A 50 -6.91 0.90 -4.96
CA LYS A 50 -6.59 -0.53 -4.97
C LYS A 50 -6.16 -0.95 -6.37
N VAL A 51 -4.90 -1.33 -6.52
CA VAL A 51 -4.41 -1.92 -7.77
C VAL A 51 -5.06 -3.30 -7.93
N ASN A 52 -5.67 -3.52 -9.08
CA ASN A 52 -6.46 -4.70 -9.40
C ASN A 52 -5.84 -5.57 -10.50
N GLY A 53 -4.92 -5.02 -11.30
CA GLY A 53 -4.19 -5.74 -12.34
C GLY A 53 -2.95 -4.98 -12.82
N ILE A 54 -2.02 -5.71 -13.41
CA ILE A 54 -0.82 -5.19 -14.06
C ILE A 54 -0.82 -5.65 -15.52
N LYS A 55 -0.50 -4.74 -16.43
CA LYS A 55 -0.35 -5.02 -17.85
C LYS A 55 1.02 -4.57 -18.36
N GLN A 56 1.70 -5.45 -19.07
CA GLN A 56 2.88 -5.08 -19.86
C GLN A 56 2.42 -4.45 -21.19
N LEU A 57 2.89 -3.23 -21.47
CA LEU A 57 2.61 -2.53 -22.72
C LEU A 57 3.68 -2.83 -23.79
N ASP A 58 3.33 -2.64 -25.06
CA ASP A 58 4.22 -2.91 -26.20
C ASP A 58 5.48 -2.04 -26.21
N ASN A 59 5.41 -0.85 -25.60
CA ASN A 59 6.54 0.06 -25.45
C ASN A 59 7.47 -0.29 -24.27
N GLY A 60 7.20 -1.40 -23.57
CA GLY A 60 7.97 -1.87 -22.42
C GLY A 60 7.57 -1.26 -21.08
N GLN A 61 6.68 -0.27 -21.05
CA GLN A 61 6.13 0.27 -19.80
C GLN A 61 5.12 -0.70 -19.16
N LEU A 62 4.82 -0.45 -17.90
CA LEU A 62 3.78 -1.15 -17.16
C LEU A 62 2.59 -0.22 -16.94
N GLU A 63 1.39 -0.74 -17.17
CA GLU A 63 0.13 -0.08 -16.85
C GLU A 63 -0.56 -0.80 -15.69
N LEU A 64 -1.15 -0.02 -14.77
CA LEU A 64 -1.90 -0.49 -13.61
C LEU A 64 -3.38 -0.20 -13.83
N ASP A 65 -4.22 -1.22 -13.64
CA ASP A 65 -5.67 -1.07 -13.44
C ASP A 65 -5.92 -0.78 -11.97
N VAL A 66 -6.45 0.39 -11.64
CA VAL A 66 -6.65 0.85 -10.26
C VAL A 66 -8.11 1.20 -10.00
N HIS A 67 -8.71 0.48 -9.07
CA HIS A 67 -10.04 0.81 -8.55
C HIS A 67 -9.90 1.90 -7.49
N VAL A 68 -10.55 3.04 -7.71
CA VAL A 68 -10.75 4.07 -6.70
C VAL A 68 -11.96 3.64 -5.86
N ILE A 69 -11.73 3.41 -4.57
CA ILE A 69 -12.75 2.93 -3.65
C ILE A 69 -13.21 4.01 -2.68
N ASN A 70 -14.41 3.86 -2.13
CA ASN A 70 -14.88 4.66 -0.99
C ASN A 70 -14.68 3.92 0.34
N GLU A 71 -15.03 4.57 1.45
CA GLU A 71 -14.84 4.03 2.80
C GLU A 71 -15.76 2.82 3.08
N GLU A 72 -16.85 2.68 2.33
CA GLU A 72 -17.75 1.52 2.37
C GLU A 72 -17.27 0.35 1.48
N GLY A 73 -16.20 0.55 0.71
CA GLY A 73 -15.60 -0.45 -0.18
C GLY A 73 -16.24 -0.54 -1.58
N GLY A 74 -17.15 0.37 -1.92
CA GLY A 74 -17.66 0.53 -3.28
C GLY A 74 -16.59 1.09 -4.22
N VAL A 75 -16.70 0.79 -5.52
CA VAL A 75 -15.80 1.33 -6.55
C VAL A 75 -16.45 2.55 -7.19
N ASP A 76 -15.85 3.72 -6.98
CA ASP A 76 -16.34 4.99 -7.53
C ASP A 76 -15.82 5.23 -8.95
N ALA A 77 -14.60 4.78 -9.25
CA ALA A 77 -13.97 4.94 -10.55
C ALA A 77 -12.88 3.88 -10.82
N ILE A 78 -12.54 3.73 -12.09
CA ILE A 78 -11.35 3.00 -12.55
C ILE A 78 -10.38 3.99 -13.16
N GLU A 79 -9.15 4.01 -12.65
CA GLU A 79 -8.04 4.82 -13.14
C GLU A 79 -6.96 3.91 -13.73
N TYR A 80 -6.24 4.41 -14.73
CA TYR A 80 -5.08 3.73 -15.31
C TYR A 80 -3.83 4.56 -15.07
N TYR A 81 -2.79 3.91 -14.56
CA TYR A 81 -1.48 4.55 -14.32
C TYR A 81 -0.39 3.80 -15.07
N SER A 82 0.40 4.52 -15.86
CA SER A 82 1.60 3.96 -16.50
C SER A 82 2.87 4.35 -15.74
N CYS A 83 3.87 3.48 -15.76
CA CYS A 83 5.18 3.73 -15.16
C CYS A 83 6.30 3.00 -15.90
N ASP A 84 7.50 3.55 -15.82
CA ASP A 84 8.72 2.90 -16.31
C ASP A 84 9.23 1.83 -15.36
N LYS A 85 8.97 2.01 -14.05
CA LYS A 85 9.42 1.12 -12.98
C LYS A 85 8.31 0.93 -11.96
N LEU A 86 8.02 -0.33 -11.65
CA LEU A 86 7.02 -0.74 -10.67
C LEU A 86 7.69 -1.45 -9.50
N PHE A 87 7.41 -1.00 -8.28
CA PHE A 87 7.86 -1.63 -7.04
C PHE A 87 6.65 -2.19 -6.29
N LEU A 88 6.53 -3.51 -6.21
CA LEU A 88 5.40 -4.17 -5.55
C LEU A 88 5.66 -4.34 -4.05
N ASN A 89 4.82 -3.69 -3.23
CA ASN A 89 4.91 -3.69 -1.77
C ASN A 89 3.53 -3.94 -1.13
N ALA A 90 2.68 -4.75 -1.77
CA ALA A 90 1.31 -5.02 -1.32
C ALA A 90 1.23 -6.10 -0.22
N GLY A 91 2.32 -6.32 0.51
CA GLY A 91 2.49 -7.45 1.44
C GLY A 91 2.67 -8.79 0.73
N SER A 92 2.87 -9.86 1.51
CA SER A 92 3.09 -11.22 0.99
C SER A 92 1.92 -11.67 0.09
N THR A 93 0.70 -11.69 0.64
CA THR A 93 -0.49 -12.14 -0.09
C THR A 93 -0.87 -11.22 -1.24
N GLY A 94 -0.91 -9.91 -1.02
CA GLY A 94 -1.37 -8.96 -2.04
C GLY A 94 -0.43 -8.89 -3.25
N THR A 95 0.87 -9.04 -3.03
CA THR A 95 1.85 -9.06 -4.12
C THR A 95 1.73 -10.35 -4.95
N SER A 96 1.68 -11.51 -4.29
CA SER A 96 1.50 -12.78 -5.00
C SER A 96 0.17 -12.85 -5.75
N GLU A 97 -0.93 -12.40 -5.14
CA GLU A 97 -2.24 -12.33 -5.78
C GLU A 97 -2.20 -11.49 -7.06
N LEU A 98 -1.64 -10.28 -7.01
CA LEU A 98 -1.62 -9.36 -8.14
C LEU A 98 -0.80 -9.93 -9.31
N LEU A 99 0.35 -10.54 -9.03
CA LEU A 99 1.21 -11.16 -10.03
C LEU A 99 0.54 -12.37 -10.69
N LEU A 100 0.04 -13.32 -9.88
CA LEU A 100 -0.63 -14.53 -10.36
C LEU A 100 -1.89 -14.20 -11.15
N LYS A 101 -2.71 -13.27 -10.67
CA LYS A 101 -3.93 -12.84 -11.34
C LYS A 101 -3.62 -12.23 -12.70
N SER A 102 -2.63 -11.34 -12.78
CA SER A 102 -2.23 -10.67 -14.03
C SER A 102 -1.65 -11.65 -15.05
N GLN A 103 -0.91 -12.66 -14.59
CA GLN A 103 -0.42 -13.75 -15.44
C GLN A 103 -1.58 -14.62 -15.96
N ALA A 104 -2.51 -15.02 -15.08
CA ALA A 104 -3.62 -15.89 -15.44
C ALA A 104 -4.56 -15.28 -16.50
N VAL A 105 -4.75 -13.95 -16.47
CA VAL A 105 -5.55 -13.23 -17.48
C VAL A 105 -4.75 -12.81 -18.72
N GLY A 106 -3.45 -13.11 -18.76
CA GLY A 106 -2.60 -12.90 -19.93
C GLY A 106 -2.03 -11.48 -20.09
N THR A 107 -2.15 -10.62 -19.08
CA THR A 107 -1.67 -9.22 -19.15
C THR A 107 -0.21 -9.08 -18.68
N LEU A 108 0.33 -10.07 -17.97
CA LEU A 108 1.72 -10.12 -17.53
C LEU A 108 2.30 -11.54 -17.71
N ASN A 109 2.78 -11.84 -18.91
CA ASN A 109 3.08 -13.23 -19.31
C ASN A 109 4.48 -13.72 -18.98
N ASN A 110 5.43 -12.81 -18.71
CA ASN A 110 6.84 -13.13 -18.56
C ASN A 110 7.25 -13.35 -17.09
N LEU A 111 6.36 -13.94 -16.28
CA LEU A 111 6.68 -14.37 -14.92
C LEU A 111 7.20 -15.81 -14.92
N ASN A 112 8.11 -16.11 -14.01
CA ASN A 112 8.64 -17.46 -13.85
C ASN A 112 7.71 -18.34 -13.00
N GLU A 113 8.05 -19.63 -12.91
CA GLU A 113 7.32 -20.68 -12.20
C GLU A 113 7.41 -20.59 -10.67
N HIS A 114 8.19 -19.68 -10.10
CA HIS A 114 8.39 -19.53 -8.66
C HIS A 114 7.44 -18.52 -8.02
N ILE A 115 6.59 -17.86 -8.80
CA ILE A 115 5.57 -16.96 -8.29
C ILE A 115 4.40 -17.79 -7.73
N GLY A 116 4.05 -17.56 -6.47
CA GLY A 116 2.95 -18.23 -5.76
C GLY A 116 3.40 -19.06 -4.58
#